data_AF-A0A2E3MKP9-F1
#
_entry.id   AF-A0A2E3MKP9-F1
#
_cell.length_a   1.000
_cell.length_b   1.000
_cell.length_c   1.000
_cell.angle_alpha   90.00
_cell.angle_beta   90.00
_cell.angle_gamma   90.00
#
_symmetry.space_group_name_H-M   'P 1'
#
loop_
_entity.id
_entity.type
_entity.pdbx_description
1 polymer ?
#
loop_
_entity_poly.entity_id
_entity_poly.type
_entity_poly.pdbx_seq_one_letter_code
_entity_poly.pdbx_strand_id
1 'polypeptide(L)'
;MQGKNRDELLQQIHALAKQDKRYGMVTLGEVLNDEFKRIGLEMGLEQGLEQGLEQGLEQGRRQERVEIIRRMLTRDITLDLIEAATGATREQILEVAADESIGS
;
A
#
# COMPACT_ATOMS: atom_id res chain seq x y z
N MET A 1 24.73 -48.60 -22.43
CA MET A 1 23.51 -47.87 -22.85
C MET A 1 23.33 -46.72 -21.88
N GLN A 2 23.67 -45.48 -22.28
CA GLN A 2 23.50 -44.30 -21.42
C GLN A 2 22.00 -44.04 -21.26
N GLY A 3 21.49 -44.16 -20.04
CA GLY A 3 20.11 -43.81 -19.72
C GLY A 3 19.90 -42.33 -20.02
N LYS A 4 18.82 -42.00 -20.72
CA LYS A 4 18.45 -40.61 -21.05
C LYS A 4 18.52 -39.76 -19.78
N ASN A 5 19.20 -38.61 -19.87
CA ASN A 5 19.30 -37.68 -18.76
C ASN A 5 17.88 -37.26 -18.34
N ARG A 6 17.61 -37.11 -17.04
CA ARG A 6 16.27 -36.84 -16.49
C ARG A 6 15.60 -35.66 -17.21
N ASP A 7 16.39 -34.65 -17.54
CA ASP A 7 15.91 -33.43 -18.17
C ASP A 7 15.53 -33.66 -19.65
N GLU A 8 16.24 -34.54 -20.38
CA GLU A 8 15.85 -34.95 -21.73
C GLU A 8 14.57 -35.78 -21.74
N LEU A 9 14.38 -36.62 -20.72
CA LEU A 9 13.16 -37.41 -20.57
C LEU A 9 11.96 -36.50 -20.29
N LEU A 10 12.12 -35.51 -19.40
CA LEU A 10 11.10 -34.51 -19.11
C LEU A 10 10.75 -33.69 -20.35
N GLN A 11 11.75 -33.25 -21.12
CA GLN A 11 11.52 -32.51 -22.37
C GLN A 11 10.79 -33.36 -23.42
N GLN A 12 11.11 -34.66 -23.54
CA GLN A 12 10.43 -35.56 -24.47
C GLN A 12 8.99 -35.85 -24.05
N ILE A 13 8.74 -36.08 -22.74
CA ILE A 13 7.38 -36.25 -22.21
C ILE A 13 6.56 -34.99 -22.48
N HIS A 14 7.14 -33.80 -22.22
CA HIS A 14 6.49 -32.52 -22.45
C HIS A 14 6.17 -32.30 -23.94
N ALA A 15 7.09 -32.63 -24.85
CA ALA A 15 6.89 -32.52 -26.30
C ALA A 15 5.82 -33.48 -26.84
N LEU A 16 5.78 -34.72 -26.33
CA LEU A 16 4.78 -35.72 -26.71
C LEU A 16 3.40 -35.38 -26.17
N ALA A 17 3.33 -34.90 -24.93
CA ALA A 17 2.07 -34.56 -24.30
C ALA A 17 1.44 -33.32 -24.97
N LYS A 18 2.24 -32.39 -25.52
CA LYS A 18 1.77 -31.22 -26.28
C LYS A 18 0.94 -31.55 -27.54
N GLN A 19 0.99 -32.79 -28.05
CA GLN A 19 0.13 -33.25 -29.15
C GLN A 19 -1.29 -33.62 -28.71
N ASP A 20 -1.52 -33.91 -27.42
CA ASP A 20 -2.86 -34.09 -26.87
C ASP A 20 -3.45 -32.72 -26.51
N LYS A 21 -4.55 -32.34 -27.17
CA LYS A 21 -5.27 -31.09 -26.90
C LYS A 21 -5.60 -30.92 -25.41
N ARG A 22 -5.82 -32.01 -24.67
CA ARG A 22 -6.11 -31.98 -23.23
C ARG A 22 -4.89 -31.56 -22.42
N TYR A 23 -3.69 -31.98 -22.79
CA TYR A 23 -2.47 -31.58 -22.08
C TYR A 23 -2.13 -30.11 -22.32
N GLY A 24 -2.24 -29.64 -23.57
CA GLY A 24 -2.06 -28.22 -23.88
C GLY A 24 -3.04 -27.32 -23.11
N MET A 25 -4.27 -27.81 -22.89
CA MET A 25 -5.31 -27.09 -22.14
C MET A 25 -5.07 -27.12 -20.62
N VAL A 26 -4.55 -28.22 -20.06
CA VAL A 26 -4.12 -28.31 -18.64
C VAL A 26 -2.94 -27.37 -18.38
N THR A 27 -1.90 -27.40 -19.23
CA THR A 27 -0.74 -26.51 -19.08
C THR A 27 -1.10 -25.03 -19.25
N LEU A 28 -1.99 -24.69 -20.19
CA LEU A 28 -2.49 -23.32 -20.32
C LEU A 28 -3.27 -22.89 -19.08
N GLY A 29 -4.11 -23.78 -18.52
CA GLY A 29 -4.82 -23.52 -17.27
C GLY A 29 -3.89 -23.27 -16.08
N GLU A 30 -2.81 -24.05 -15.94
CA GLU A 30 -1.81 -23.89 -14.89
C GLU A 30 -1.03 -22.56 -15.04
N VAL A 31 -0.52 -22.27 -16.24
CA VAL A 31 0.23 -21.04 -16.52
C VAL A 31 -0.63 -19.80 -16.31
N LEU A 32 -1.87 -19.80 -16.82
CA LEU A 32 -2.79 -18.68 -16.62
C LEU A 32 -3.12 -18.50 -15.14
N ASN A 33 -3.35 -19.58 -14.39
CA ASN A 33 -3.66 -19.49 -12.95
C ASN A 33 -2.51 -18.84 -12.16
N ASP A 34 -1.26 -19.19 -12.46
CA ASP A 34 -0.10 -18.59 -11.80
C ASP A 34 0.06 -17.12 -12.18
N GLU A 35 -0.17 -16.78 -13.45
CA GLU A 35 -0.13 -15.39 -13.90
C GLU A 35 -1.26 -14.55 -13.27
N PHE A 36 -2.49 -15.07 -13.20
CA PHE A 36 -3.61 -14.40 -12.55
C PHE A 36 -3.37 -14.21 -11.04
N LYS A 37 -2.81 -15.20 -10.35
CA LYS A 37 -2.43 -15.05 -8.93
C LYS A 37 -1.36 -13.99 -8.74
N ARG A 38 -0.34 -13.98 -9.61
CA ARG A 38 0.72 -12.99 -9.57
C ARG A 38 0.17 -11.58 -9.78
N ILE A 39 -0.65 -11.38 -10.82
CA ILE A 39 -1.31 -10.09 -11.10
C ILE A 39 -2.19 -9.67 -9.92
N GLY A 40 -3.02 -10.57 -9.40
CA GLY A 40 -3.88 -10.26 -8.26
C GLY A 40 -3.11 -9.88 -6.99
N LEU A 41 -1.99 -10.54 -6.73
CA LEU A 41 -1.10 -10.21 -5.62
C LEU A 41 -0.39 -8.87 -5.84
N GLU A 42 0.16 -8.64 -7.03
CA GLU A 42 0.83 -7.38 -7.39
C GLU A 42 -0.15 -6.20 -7.24
N MET A 43 -1.35 -6.30 -7.81
CA MET A 43 -2.39 -5.27 -7.70
C MET A 43 -2.83 -5.03 -6.25
N GLY A 44 -3.05 -6.11 -5.47
CA GLY A 44 -3.46 -5.99 -4.08
C GLY A 44 -2.39 -5.34 -3.20
N LEU A 45 -1.11 -5.66 -3.43
CA LEU A 45 0.02 -5.05 -2.72
C LEU A 45 0.20 -3.59 -3.11
N GLU A 46 0.13 -3.26 -4.40
CA GLU A 46 0.26 -1.88 -4.88
C GLU A 46 -0.85 -0.99 -4.30
N GLN A 47 -2.12 -1.43 -4.42
CA GLN A 47 -3.25 -0.69 -3.88
C GLN A 47 -3.17 -0.53 -2.36
N GLY A 48 -2.82 -1.59 -1.64
CA GLY A 48 -2.69 -1.55 -0.18
C GLY A 48 -1.56 -0.63 0.28
N LEU A 49 -0.43 -0.65 -0.42
CA LEU A 49 0.72 0.19 -0.11
C LEU A 49 0.44 1.67 -0.40
N GLU A 50 -0.17 1.98 -1.55
CA GLU A 50 -0.53 3.35 -1.92
C GLU A 50 -1.51 3.96 -0.91
N GLN A 51 -2.59 3.24 -0.58
CA GLN A 51 -3.57 3.69 0.41
C GLN A 51 -2.95 3.86 1.80
N GLY A 52 -2.14 2.89 2.24
CA GLY A 52 -1.48 2.96 3.54
C GLY A 52 -0.50 4.12 3.63
N LEU A 53 0.27 4.37 2.58
CA LEU A 53 1.23 5.46 2.53
C LEU A 53 0.54 6.83 2.50
N GLU A 54 -0.51 7.00 1.69
CA GLU A 54 -1.28 8.24 1.62
C GLU A 54 -1.91 8.57 2.97
N GLN A 55 -2.59 7.60 3.60
CA GLN A 55 -3.19 7.77 4.93
C GLN A 55 -2.13 8.10 5.98
N GLY A 56 -1.01 7.38 5.98
CA GLY A 56 0.09 7.61 6.92
C GLY A 56 0.71 9.00 6.77
N LEU A 57 0.92 9.47 5.54
CA LEU A 57 1.45 10.80 5.27
C LEU A 57 0.47 11.91 5.64
N GLU A 58 -0.82 11.74 5.34
CA GLU A 58 -1.84 12.72 5.73
C GLU A 58 -1.97 12.80 7.26
N GLN A 59 -2.01 11.65 7.93
CA GLN A 59 -2.05 11.58 9.38
C GLN A 59 -0.81 12.24 10.01
N GLY A 60 0.39 11.96 9.48
CA GLY A 60 1.63 12.57 9.95
C GLY A 60 1.63 14.09 9.81
N ARG A 61 1.26 14.62 8.63
CA ARG A 61 1.15 16.07 8.40
C ARG A 61 0.11 16.73 9.31
N ARG A 62 -1.01 16.05 9.56
CA ARG A 62 -2.05 16.53 10.48
C ARG A 62 -1.53 16.58 11.92
N GLN A 63 -0.87 15.52 12.38
CA GLN A 63 -0.29 15.46 13.73
C GLN A 63 0.76 16.53 13.95
N GLU A 64 1.67 16.72 13.01
CA GLU A 64 2.69 17.78 13.06
C GLU A 64 2.04 19.17 13.14
N ARG A 65 1.05 19.45 12.29
CA ARG A 65 0.31 20.72 12.31
C ARG A 65 -0.36 20.96 13.66
N VAL A 66 -1.03 19.96 14.21
CA VAL A 66 -1.67 20.04 15.53
C VAL A 66 -0.64 20.32 16.62
N GLU A 67 0.51 19.65 16.60
CA GLU A 67 1.57 19.86 17.59
C GLU A 67 2.16 21.28 17.50
N ILE A 68 2.37 21.80 16.29
CA ILE A 68 2.81 23.18 16.08
C ILE A 68 1.79 24.16 16.66
N ILE A 69 0.49 23.98 16.36
CA ILE A 69 -0.59 24.82 16.89
C ILE A 69 -0.58 24.80 18.42
N ARG A 70 -0.49 23.62 19.05
CA ARG A 70 -0.40 23.51 20.52
C ARG A 70 0.80 24.28 21.08
N ARG A 71 1.98 24.11 20.50
CA ARG A 71 3.20 24.84 20.92
C ARG A 71 3.09 26.35 20.74
N MET A 72 2.27 26.83 19.79
CA MET A 72 1.98 28.25 19.60
C MET A 72 0.96 28.76 20.62
N LEU A 73 -0.12 28.03 20.86
CA LEU A 73 -1.16 28.38 21.84
C LEU A 73 -0.58 28.47 23.26
N THR A 74 0.28 27.52 23.66
CA THR A 74 1.00 27.54 24.96
C THR A 74 1.93 28.75 25.15
N ARG A 75 2.21 29.52 24.10
CA ARG A 75 3.04 30.74 24.13
C ARG A 75 2.20 32.02 23.99
N ASP A 76 0.89 31.93 24.18
CA ASP A 76 -0.07 33.03 24.03
C ASP A 76 -0.01 33.71 22.66
N ILE A 77 0.38 32.95 21.62
CA ILE A 77 0.37 33.45 20.24
C ILE A 77 -1.08 33.64 19.79
N THR A 78 -1.37 34.78 19.15
CA THR A 78 -2.71 35.12 18.70
C THR A 78 -3.20 34.18 17.59
N LEU A 79 -4.51 33.90 17.59
CA LEU A 79 -5.15 33.03 16.59
C LEU A 79 -4.83 33.48 15.16
N ASP A 80 -4.93 34.78 14.89
CA ASP A 80 -4.69 35.33 13.55
C ASP A 80 -3.24 35.08 13.07
N LEU A 81 -2.26 35.09 13.98
CA LEU A 81 -0.87 34.77 13.64
C LEU A 81 -0.65 33.26 13.46
N ILE A 82 -1.36 32.42 14.21
CA ILE A 82 -1.34 30.96 14.04
C ILE A 82 -1.95 30.58 12.68
N GLU A 83 -3.08 31.19 12.31
CA GLU A 83 -3.72 31.02 10.99
C GLU A 83 -2.73 31.37 9.88
N ALA A 84 -2.06 32.53 9.97
CA ALA A 84 -1.08 32.98 9.00
C ALA A 84 0.18 32.08 8.91
N ALA A 85 0.66 31.55 10.03
CA ALA A 85 1.89 30.77 10.08
C ALA A 85 1.70 29.29 9.70
N THR A 86 0.55 28.71 10.01
CA THR A 86 0.27 27.28 9.83
C THR A 86 -0.64 26.98 8.64
N GLY A 87 -1.34 27.99 8.13
CA GLY A 87 -2.39 27.83 7.13
C GLY A 87 -3.56 26.98 7.63
N ALA A 88 -3.73 26.84 8.95
CA ALA A 88 -4.89 26.19 9.55
C ALA A 88 -6.06 27.19 9.61
N THR A 89 -7.29 26.68 9.53
CA THR A 89 -8.47 27.52 9.72
C THR A 89 -8.70 27.81 11.19
N ARG A 90 -9.46 28.86 11.48
CA ARG A 90 -9.83 29.21 12.86
C ARG A 90 -10.50 28.04 13.58
N GLU A 91 -11.38 27.32 12.89
CA GLU A 91 -12.07 26.14 13.43
C GLU A 91 -11.09 25.04 13.85
N GLN A 92 -10.08 24.75 13.01
CA GLN A 92 -9.05 23.74 13.32
C GLN A 92 -8.22 24.15 14.54
N ILE A 93 -7.88 25.42 14.67
CA ILE A 93 -7.12 25.92 15.82
C ILE A 93 -7.96 25.83 17.10
N LEU A 94 -9.26 26.16 17.02
CA LEU A 94 -10.19 26.05 18.14
C LEU A 94 -10.44 24.60 18.55
N GLU A 95 -10.50 23.67 17.59
CA GLU A 95 -10.60 22.24 17.85
C GLU A 95 -9.38 21.74 18.65
N VAL A 96 -8.17 22.15 18.23
CA VAL A 96 -6.93 21.82 18.95
C VAL A 96 -6.92 22.42 20.37
N ALA A 97 -7.42 23.64 20.54
CA ALA A 97 -7.54 24.29 21.85
C ALA A 97 -8.58 23.62 22.76
N ALA A 98 -9.69 23.13 22.20
CA ALA A 98 -10.74 22.45 22.95
C ALA A 98 -10.27 21.09 23.50
N ASP A 99 -9.41 20.38 22.75
CA ASP A 99 -8.84 19.09 23.13
C ASP A 99 -7.95 19.17 24.40
N GLU A 100 -7.38 20.35 24.71
CA GLU A 100 -6.58 20.57 25.93
C GLU A 100 -7.43 20.65 27.21
N SER A 101 -8.76 20.81 27.10
CA SER A 101 -9.65 20.95 28.27
C SER A 101 -9.99 19.64 28.99
N ILE A 102 -9.45 18.49 28.56
CA ILE A 102 -9.73 17.17 29.17
C ILE A 102 -8.51 16.63 29.97
N GLY A 103 -7.40 17.37 30.00
CA GLY A 103 -6.19 17.00 30.76
C GLY A 103 -5.94 17.89 31.99
N SER A 104 -6.90 17.98 32.92
CA SER A 104 -6.69 18.53 34.27
C SER A 104 -6.95 17.47 35.33
#